data_AF-A0A243RIL8-F1
#
_entry.id   AF-A0A243RIL8-F1
#
_cell.length_a   1.000
_cell.length_b   1.000
_cell.length_c   1.000
_cell.angle_alpha   90.00
_cell.angle_beta   90.00
_cell.angle_gamma   90.00
#
_symmetry.space_group_name_H-M   'P 1'
#
loop_
_entity.id
_entity.type
_entity.pdbx_description
1 polymer ?
#
loop_
_entity_poly.entity_id
_entity_poly.type
_entity_poly.pdbx_seq_one_letter_code
_entity_poly.pdbx_strand_id
1 'polypeptide(L)'
;GPRFRPDRTSWPDVRTHAFADRPAVPHTADEHLAAGDAAAALARYAGQLAADPAEPHALAGWIVARAVLDPGRATRRMLARPELLQPLPSG
;
A
#
# COMPACT_ATOMS: atom_id res chain seq x y z
N GLY A 1 3.14 -15.47 -17.72
CA GLY A 1 3.08 -14.77 -16.41
C GLY A 1 4.48 -14.43 -15.95
N PRO A 2 4.70 -13.38 -15.14
CA PRO A 2 6.03 -13.08 -14.62
C PRO A 2 6.45 -14.26 -13.73
N ARG A 3 7.57 -14.90 -14.07
CA ARG A 3 8.14 -16.01 -13.32
C ARG A 3 8.90 -15.40 -12.15
N PHE A 4 8.46 -15.64 -10.92
CA PHE A 4 9.28 -15.36 -9.74
C PHE A 4 10.59 -16.12 -9.91
N ARG A 5 11.73 -15.40 -9.94
CA ARG A 5 13.04 -16.02 -10.03
C ARG A 5 13.38 -16.59 -8.64
N PRO A 6 13.49 -17.93 -8.49
CA PRO A 6 13.81 -18.55 -7.20
C PRO A 6 15.25 -18.28 -6.75
N ASP A 7 16.10 -17.77 -7.65
CA ASP A 7 17.53 -17.51 -7.46
C ASP A 7 17.83 -16.16 -6.78
N ARG A 8 16.81 -15.43 -6.33
CA ARG A 8 17.01 -14.28 -5.44
C ARG A 8 16.70 -14.72 -4.02
N THR A 9 17.74 -15.02 -3.25
CA THR A 9 17.65 -14.95 -1.80
C THR A 9 17.11 -13.57 -1.43
N SER A 10 15.99 -13.53 -0.71
CA SER A 10 15.47 -12.30 -0.11
C SER A 10 16.62 -11.64 0.64
N TRP A 11 16.88 -10.36 0.38
CA TRP A 11 17.97 -9.64 1.05
C TRP A 11 17.74 -9.74 2.57
N PRO A 12 18.69 -10.28 3.34
CA PRO A 12 18.55 -10.36 4.78
C PRO A 12 18.66 -8.94 5.35
N ASP A 13 17.53 -8.32 5.63
CA ASP A 13 17.46 -7.05 6.37
C ASP A 13 17.11 -7.35 7.82
N VAL A 14 18.04 -7.08 8.73
CA VAL A 14 17.83 -7.26 10.17
C VAL A 14 16.67 -6.43 10.72
N ARG A 15 16.29 -5.34 10.04
CA ARG A 15 15.11 -4.54 10.37
C ARG A 15 13.81 -5.26 10.09
N THR A 16 13.80 -6.28 9.22
CA THR A 16 12.59 -7.09 8.97
C THR A 16 12.04 -7.70 10.25
N HIS A 17 12.89 -8.00 11.24
CA HIS A 17 12.44 -8.46 12.56
C HIS A 17 11.62 -7.40 13.32
N ALA A 18 11.98 -6.12 13.22
CA ALA A 18 11.21 -5.04 13.83
C ALA A 18 9.81 -4.87 13.20
N PHE A 19 9.61 -5.41 11.99
CA PHE A 19 8.33 -5.41 11.28
C PHE A 19 7.67 -6.81 11.23
N ALA A 20 8.25 -7.81 11.91
CA ALA A 20 7.70 -9.16 11.93
C ALA A 20 6.48 -9.28 12.84
N ASP A 21 6.44 -8.46 13.89
CA ASP A 21 5.36 -8.43 14.86
C ASP A 21 4.21 -7.57 14.37
N ARG A 22 3.06 -8.20 14.18
CA ARG A 22 1.84 -7.49 13.78
C ARG A 22 1.21 -6.78 14.98
N PRO A 23 0.61 -5.60 14.78
CA PRO A 23 -0.17 -4.96 15.84
C PRO A 23 -1.29 -5.87 16.32
N ALA A 24 -1.38 -6.11 17.63
CA ALA A 24 -2.45 -6.91 18.22
C ALA A 24 -3.82 -6.20 18.15
N VAL A 25 -3.81 -4.87 18.20
CA VAL A 25 -4.99 -4.01 18.07
C VAL A 25 -4.66 -2.86 17.12
N PRO A 26 -4.99 -2.98 15.83
CA PRO A 26 -4.73 -1.92 14.85
C PRO A 26 -5.76 -0.78 14.97
N HIS A 27 -5.27 0.46 14.95
CA HIS A 27 -6.05 1.70 15.04
C HIS A 27 -5.87 2.59 13.80
N THR A 28 -4.66 2.62 13.23
CA THR A 28 -4.34 3.41 12.03
C THR A 28 -4.50 2.59 10.75
N ALA A 29 -4.61 3.26 9.60
CA ALA A 29 -4.69 2.58 8.30
C ALA A 29 -3.44 1.71 8.06
N ASP A 30 -2.25 2.24 8.37
CA ASP A 30 -0.97 1.52 8.30
C ASP A 30 -0.97 0.28 9.20
N GLU A 31 -1.47 0.39 10.43
CA GLU A 31 -1.53 -0.75 11.36
C GLU A 31 -2.48 -1.84 10.87
N HIS A 32 -3.64 -1.49 10.29
CA HIS A 32 -4.52 -2.47 9.66
C HIS A 32 -3.83 -3.16 8.49
N LEU A 33 -3.10 -2.41 7.67
CA LEU A 33 -2.35 -2.96 6.54
C LEU A 33 -1.23 -3.90 7.02
N ALA A 34 -0.48 -3.52 8.05
CA ALA A 34 0.56 -4.33 8.67
C ALA A 34 0.01 -5.59 9.35
N ALA A 35 -1.21 -5.51 9.91
CA ALA A 35 -1.93 -6.65 10.46
C ALA A 35 -2.47 -7.62 9.38
N GLY A 36 -2.43 -7.21 8.10
CA GLY A 36 -2.94 -8.00 6.97
C GLY A 36 -4.41 -7.74 6.63
N ASP A 37 -5.06 -6.77 7.27
CA ASP A 37 -6.43 -6.36 6.99
C ASP A 37 -6.45 -5.21 5.96
N ALA A 38 -6.20 -5.58 4.70
CA ALA A 38 -6.16 -4.62 3.60
C ALA A 38 -7.52 -3.96 3.32
N ALA A 39 -8.63 -4.61 3.69
CA ALA A 39 -9.97 -4.05 3.49
C ALA A 39 -10.24 -2.89 4.47
N ALA A 40 -9.95 -3.08 5.76
CA ALA A 40 -10.04 -2.02 6.75
C ALA A 40 -9.06 -0.88 6.45
N ALA A 41 -7.82 -1.20 6.06
CA ALA A 41 -6.84 -0.19 5.64
C ALA A 41 -7.35 0.65 4.45
N LEU A 42 -7.88 -0.01 3.41
CA LEU A 42 -8.41 0.68 2.22
C LEU A 42 -9.54 1.65 2.57
N ALA A 43 -10.47 1.23 3.41
CA ALA A 43 -11.59 2.08 3.85
C ALA A 43 -11.09 3.32 4.63
N ARG A 44 -10.08 3.16 5.48
CA ARG A 44 -9.51 4.26 6.26
C ARG A 44 -8.73 5.24 5.39
N TYR A 45 -7.88 4.78 4.47
CA TYR A 45 -7.20 5.67 3.52
C TYR A 45 -8.19 6.41 2.62
N ALA A 46 -9.28 5.75 2.19
CA ALA A 46 -10.34 6.41 1.44
C ALA A 46 -10.99 7.55 2.26
N GLY A 47 -11.20 7.36 3.56
CA GLY A 47 -11.66 8.41 4.47
C GLY A 47 -10.66 9.57 4.59
N GLN A 48 -9.36 9.28 4.67
CA GLN A 48 -8.32 10.31 4.70
C GLN A 48 -8.27 11.11 3.38
N LEU A 49 -8.32 10.43 2.23
CA LEU A 49 -8.34 11.08 0.91
C LEU A 49 -9.63 11.88 0.66
N ALA A 50 -10.74 11.50 1.28
CA ALA A 50 -11.96 12.31 1.24
C ALA A 50 -11.80 13.62 2.02
N ALA A 51 -10.99 13.63 3.08
CA ALA A 51 -10.69 14.82 3.86
C ALA A 51 -9.59 15.69 3.22
N ASP A 52 -8.56 15.05 2.65
CA ASP A 52 -7.49 15.71 1.90
C ASP A 52 -7.10 14.86 0.67
N PRO A 53 -7.63 15.19 -0.51
CA PRO A 53 -7.32 14.45 -1.74
C PRO A 53 -5.86 14.56 -2.22
N ALA A 54 -5.11 15.55 -1.72
CA ALA A 54 -3.72 15.78 -2.11
C ALA A 54 -2.73 15.12 -1.15
N GLU A 55 -3.21 14.47 -0.08
CA GLU A 55 -2.38 13.83 0.93
C GLU A 55 -1.57 12.66 0.30
N PRO A 56 -0.23 12.78 0.21
CA PRO A 56 0.58 11.80 -0.53
C PRO A 56 0.69 10.43 0.14
N HIS A 57 0.68 10.38 1.46
CA HIS A 57 0.84 9.16 2.25
C HIS A 57 -0.43 8.28 2.18
N ALA A 58 -1.61 8.86 2.28
CA ALA A 58 -2.92 8.25 2.11
C ALA A 58 -3.11 7.75 0.68
N LEU A 59 -2.67 8.51 -0.33
CA LEU A 59 -2.66 8.03 -1.71
C LEU A 59 -1.75 6.80 -1.87
N ALA A 60 -0.53 6.85 -1.34
CA ALA A 60 0.40 5.73 -1.41
C ALA A 60 -0.16 4.48 -0.71
N GLY A 61 -0.67 4.64 0.52
CA GLY A 61 -1.29 3.59 1.31
C GLY A 61 -2.51 2.98 0.63
N TRP A 62 -3.38 3.80 0.05
CA TRP A 62 -4.56 3.35 -0.70
C TRP A 62 -4.19 2.49 -1.92
N ILE A 63 -3.16 2.89 -2.69
CA ILE A 63 -2.67 2.10 -3.84
C ILE A 63 -2.17 0.73 -3.37
N VAL A 64 -1.40 0.67 -2.28
CA VAL A 64 -0.87 -0.59 -1.73
C VAL A 64 -2.00 -1.48 -1.21
N ALA A 65 -2.92 -0.95 -0.40
CA ALA A 65 -4.06 -1.72 0.11
C ALA A 65 -4.94 -2.28 -1.03
N ARG A 66 -5.16 -1.49 -2.08
CA ARG A 66 -5.87 -1.95 -3.29
C ARG A 66 -5.12 -3.06 -4.02
N ALA A 67 -3.79 -3.00 -4.07
CA ALA A 67 -2.96 -4.02 -4.72
C ALA A 67 -3.00 -5.37 -3.99
N VAL A 68 -3.15 -5.35 -2.67
CA VAL A 68 -3.31 -6.56 -1.87
C VAL A 68 -4.65 -7.23 -2.16
N LEU A 69 -5.73 -6.46 -2.30
CA LEU A 69 -7.08 -6.99 -2.54
C LEU A 69 -7.34 -7.39 -4.00
N ASP A 70 -6.87 -6.58 -4.95
CA ASP A 70 -7.02 -6.80 -6.39
C ASP A 70 -5.66 -6.62 -7.09
N PRO A 71 -4.84 -7.69 -7.17
CA PRO A 71 -3.50 -7.65 -7.78
C PRO A 71 -3.52 -7.64 -9.33
N GLY A 72 -4.60 -7.11 -9.93
CA GLY A 72 -4.82 -7.02 -11.37
C GLY A 72 -3.90 -6.04 -12.11
N ARG A 73 -4.05 -6.02 -13.44
CA ARG A 73 -3.21 -5.18 -14.35
C ARG A 73 -3.34 -3.69 -14.02
N ALA A 74 -4.53 -3.23 -13.66
CA ALA A 74 -4.78 -1.84 -13.30
C ALA A 74 -3.93 -1.44 -12.07
N THR A 75 -4.00 -2.23 -11.00
CA THR A 75 -3.28 -1.94 -9.76
C THR A 75 -1.77 -2.06 -9.89
N ARG A 76 -1.28 -2.99 -10.73
CA ARG A 76 0.16 -3.04 -11.10
C ARG A 76 0.63 -1.77 -11.80
N ARG A 77 -0.21 -1.20 -12.67
CA ARG A 77 0.12 0.07 -13.34
C ARG A 77 0.15 1.23 -12.36
N MET A 78 -0.78 1.26 -11.39
CA MET A 78 -0.81 2.25 -10.32
C MET A 78 0.46 2.21 -9.47
N LEU A 79 0.93 1.02 -9.09
CA LEU A 79 2.19 0.85 -8.36
C LEU A 79 3.42 1.26 -9.18
N ALA A 80 3.41 1.04 -10.49
CA ALA A 80 4.55 1.35 -11.36
C ALA A 80 4.64 2.83 -11.76
N ARG A 81 3.51 3.55 -11.75
CA ARG A 81 3.39 4.95 -12.19
C ARG A 81 2.39 5.71 -11.29
N PRO A 82 2.62 5.80 -9.97
CA PRO A 82 1.67 6.43 -9.03
C PRO A 82 1.42 7.92 -9.32
N GLU A 83 2.37 8.62 -9.91
CA GLU A 83 2.26 10.02 -10.32
C GLU A 83 1.20 10.27 -11.42
N LEU A 84 0.77 9.23 -12.15
CA LEU A 84 -0.33 9.34 -13.11
C LEU A 84 -1.71 9.40 -12.44
N LEU A 85 -1.78 9.19 -11.12
CA LEU A 85 -3.01 9.24 -10.34
C LEU A 85 -3.23 10.59 -9.64
N GLN A 86 -2.24 11.48 -9.65
CA GLN A 86 -2.41 12.80 -9.04
C GLN A 86 -3.30 13.69 -9.92
N PRO A 87 -4.17 14.54 -9.33
CA PRO A 87 -4.73 15.66 -10.06
C PRO A 87 -3.55 16.54 -10.50
N LEU A 88 -3.45 16.79 -11.80
CA LEU A 88 -2.45 17.66 -12.41
C LEU A 88 -2.34 18.96 -11.60
N PRO A 89 -1.14 19.51 -11.30
CA PRO A 89 -1.06 20.82 -10.68
C PRO A 89 -1.82 21.82 -11.54
N SER A 90 -2.81 22.48 -10.95
CA SER A 90 -3.40 23.69 -11.52
C SER A 90 -2.25 24.67 -11.73
N GLY A 91 -1.99 25.02 -12.99
CA GLY A 91 -1.08 26.09 -13.35
C GLY A 91 -1.50 27.43 -12.78
#